data_AF-A0A9E8N1U4-F1
#
_entry.id   AF-A0A9E8N1U4-F1
#
_cell.length_a   1.000
_cell.length_b   1.000
_cell.length_c   1.000
_cell.angle_alpha   90.00
_cell.angle_beta   90.00
_cell.angle_gamma   90.00
#
_symmetry.space_group_name_H-M   'P 1'
#
loop_
_entity.id
_entity.type
_entity.pdbx_description
1 polymer ?
#
loop_
_entity_poly.entity_id
_entity_poly.type
_entity_poly.pdbx_seq_one_letter_code
_entity_poly.pdbx_strand_id
1 'polypeptide(L)'
;MGINKFFNADALYADMVLTATTYFESCSYFGFYPMALPRAIQFRKRIIEPLGEARGDYLIYAALTERLGYGHLYSQREEEMVKFVITDLPFSFEKFKLRS
;
A
#
# COMPACT_ATOMS: atom_id res chain seq x y z
N MET A 1 -2.12 14.70 -12.76
CA MET A 1 -1.45 14.18 -11.54
C MET A 1 -0.89 12.79 -11.81
N GLY A 2 0.35 12.50 -11.40
CA GLY A 2 0.95 11.16 -11.44
C GLY A 2 1.53 10.73 -10.09
N ILE A 3 1.47 9.43 -9.78
CA ILE A 3 2.09 8.82 -8.59
C ILE A 3 3.26 7.98 -9.09
N ASN A 4 4.48 8.31 -8.65
CA ASN A 4 5.66 7.59 -9.10
C ASN A 4 6.75 7.52 -8.03
N LYS A 5 7.52 6.44 -8.06
CA LYS A 5 8.67 6.21 -7.15
C LYS A 5 9.91 6.95 -7.64
N PHE A 6 9.99 7.15 -8.96
CA PHE A 6 11.08 7.85 -9.63
C PHE A 6 10.53 8.97 -10.50
N PHE A 7 11.32 10.01 -10.72
CA PHE A 7 10.94 11.10 -11.61
C PHE A 7 11.25 10.70 -13.07
N ASN A 8 10.38 9.87 -13.65
CA ASN A 8 10.54 9.33 -15.01
C ASN A 8 10.01 10.29 -16.09
N ALA A 9 10.25 9.98 -17.36
CA ALA A 9 9.82 10.79 -18.50
C ALA A 9 8.31 11.12 -18.47
N ASP A 10 7.45 10.19 -18.06
CA ASP A 10 6.00 10.42 -17.97
C ASP A 10 5.62 11.47 -16.90
N ALA A 11 6.45 11.62 -15.86
CA ALA A 11 6.22 12.58 -14.80
C ALA A 11 6.38 14.03 -15.28
N LEU A 12 7.09 14.26 -16.39
CA LEU A 12 7.28 15.58 -17.01
C LEU A 12 5.98 16.15 -17.59
N TYR A 13 5.01 15.30 -17.88
CA TYR A 13 3.72 15.70 -18.46
C TYR A 13 2.61 15.87 -17.41
N ALA A 14 2.89 15.61 -16.13
CA ALA A 14 1.90 15.73 -15.08
C ALA A 14 1.90 17.14 -14.46
N ASP A 15 0.71 17.69 -14.19
CA ASP A 15 0.58 18.98 -13.48
C ASP A 15 1.19 18.93 -12.07
N MET A 16 1.15 17.74 -11.46
CA MET A 16 1.73 17.48 -10.15
C MET A 16 2.16 16.00 -10.05
N VAL A 17 3.25 15.76 -9.32
CA VAL A 17 3.81 14.44 -9.08
C VAL A 17 3.82 14.16 -7.58
N LEU A 18 3.21 13.04 -7.17
CA LEU A 18 3.21 12.56 -5.80
C LEU A 18 4.24 11.43 -5.65
N THR A 19 5.19 11.61 -4.73
CA THR A 19 6.27 10.66 -4.52
C THR A 19 5.77 9.44 -3.75
N ALA A 20 5.88 8.27 -4.39
CA ALA A 20 5.57 6.99 -3.79
C ALA A 20 6.80 6.36 -3.14
N THR A 21 6.61 5.68 -2.02
CA THR A 21 7.64 4.84 -1.40
C THR A 21 7.99 3.63 -2.25
N THR A 22 9.22 3.14 -2.12
CA THR A 22 9.62 1.80 -2.51
C THR A 22 8.93 0.73 -1.64
N TYR A 23 9.06 -0.53 -2.04
CA TYR A 23 8.48 -1.66 -1.31
C TYR A 23 9.09 -1.88 0.08
N PHE A 24 10.30 -1.38 0.32
CA PHE A 24 11.00 -1.53 1.60
C PHE A 24 10.60 -0.47 2.63
N GLU A 25 9.96 0.59 2.18
CA GLU A 25 9.59 1.77 2.98
C GLU A 25 8.13 1.76 3.44
N SER A 26 7.32 0.80 2.98
CA SER A 26 5.88 0.72 3.27
C SER A 26 5.46 -0.68 3.73
N CYS A 27 4.48 -0.72 4.63
CA CYS A 27 3.84 -1.96 5.05
C CYS A 27 2.74 -2.34 4.06
N SER A 28 2.74 -3.57 3.57
CA SER A 28 1.71 -4.06 2.65
C SER A 28 1.65 -5.58 2.63
N TYR A 29 1.04 -6.16 1.61
CA TYR A 29 1.07 -7.58 1.33
C TYR A 29 1.56 -7.82 -0.11
N PHE A 30 1.96 -9.05 -0.39
CA PHE A 30 2.31 -9.51 -1.72
C PHE A 30 1.53 -10.78 -2.04
N GLY A 31 0.83 -10.82 -3.17
CA GLY A 31 0.09 -11.98 -3.65
C GLY A 31 0.85 -12.72 -4.74
N PHE A 32 0.91 -14.05 -4.66
CA PHE A 32 1.47 -14.92 -5.72
C PHE A 32 0.33 -15.52 -6.57
N TYR A 33 0.55 -15.49 -7.88
CA TYR A 33 -0.26 -16.01 -9.01
C TYR A 33 -1.49 -16.90 -8.70
N PRO A 34 -2.62 -16.76 -9.45
CA PRO A 34 -2.97 -15.71 -10.42
C PRO A 34 -3.63 -14.48 -9.77
N MET A 35 -3.51 -13.32 -10.42
CA MET A 35 -3.82 -11.98 -9.89
C MET A 35 -5.27 -11.79 -9.37
N ALA A 36 -6.22 -12.62 -9.82
CA ALA A 36 -7.62 -12.52 -9.40
C ALA A 36 -7.91 -13.21 -8.06
N LEU A 37 -7.18 -14.29 -7.74
CA LEU A 37 -7.28 -15.05 -6.49
C LEU A 37 -5.88 -15.59 -6.17
N PRO A 38 -5.09 -14.87 -5.35
CA PRO A 38 -3.72 -15.28 -5.07
C PRO A 38 -3.71 -16.63 -4.34
N ARG A 39 -2.92 -17.60 -4.84
CA ARG A 39 -2.76 -18.90 -4.18
C ARG A 39 -1.99 -18.79 -2.86
N ALA A 40 -1.21 -17.73 -2.72
CA ALA A 40 -0.49 -17.40 -1.50
C ALA A 40 -0.44 -15.88 -1.33
N ILE A 41 -0.62 -15.43 -0.08
CA ILE A 41 -0.47 -14.03 0.31
C ILE A 41 0.61 -14.00 1.38
N GLN A 42 1.57 -13.09 1.27
CA GLN A 42 2.62 -12.85 2.24
C GLN A 42 2.56 -11.43 2.77
N PHE A 43 2.83 -11.26 4.07
CA PHE A 43 2.98 -9.96 4.68
C PHE A 43 4.31 -9.31 4.27
N ARG A 44 4.25 -8.06 3.85
CA ARG A 44 5.43 -7.23 3.61
C ARG A 44 5.55 -6.20 4.71
N LYS A 45 6.49 -6.45 5.64
CA LYS A 45 6.84 -5.47 6.66
C LYS A 45 7.63 -4.32 6.05
N ARG A 46 7.47 -3.13 6.63
CA ARG A 46 8.36 -2.00 6.40
C ARG A 46 9.74 -2.30 7.00
N ILE A 47 10.79 -2.12 6.21
CA ILE A 47 12.19 -2.38 6.61
C ILE A 47 12.88 -1.10 7.05
N ILE A 48 12.63 0.00 6.34
CA ILE A 48 13.15 1.33 6.63
C ILE A 48 12.00 2.35 6.63
N GLU A 49 12.19 3.50 7.25
CA GLU A 49 11.21 4.60 7.14
C GLU A 49 11.22 5.19 5.72
N PRO A 50 10.07 5.72 5.24
CA PRO A 50 10.01 6.46 3.99
C PRO A 50 11.04 7.57 3.92
N LEU A 51 11.80 7.63 2.82
CA LEU A 51 12.77 8.69 2.61
C LEU A 51 12.09 9.98 2.11
N GLY A 52 12.50 11.11 2.68
CA GLY A 52 11.97 12.42 2.33
C GLY A 52 10.47 12.54 2.64
N GLU A 53 9.70 13.00 1.65
CA GLU A 53 8.24 13.16 1.75
C GLU A 53 7.47 12.01 1.08
N ALA A 54 8.16 10.92 0.71
CA ALA A 54 7.54 9.77 0.06
C ALA A 54 6.48 9.13 0.97
N ARG A 55 5.37 8.66 0.37
CA ARG A 55 4.30 7.98 1.09
C ARG A 55 3.94 6.65 0.42
N GLY A 56 3.42 5.72 1.22
CA GLY A 56 2.86 4.47 0.70
C GLY A 56 1.79 4.75 -0.35
N ASP A 57 1.83 4.03 -1.48
CA ASP A 57 0.85 4.17 -2.57
C ASP A 57 -0.59 4.13 -2.04
N TYR A 58 -0.88 3.18 -1.14
CA TYR A 58 -2.18 3.05 -0.48
C TYR A 58 -2.55 4.30 0.34
N LEU A 59 -1.62 4.85 1.13
CA LEU A 59 -1.88 6.03 1.96
C LEU A 59 -2.10 7.30 1.11
N ILE A 60 -1.47 7.40 -0.05
CA ILE A 60 -1.75 8.48 -1.01
C ILE A 60 -3.22 8.41 -1.45
N TYR A 61 -3.71 7.23 -1.85
CA TYR A 61 -5.11 7.06 -2.22
C TYR A 61 -6.06 7.21 -1.03
N ALA A 62 -5.71 6.70 0.15
CA ALA A 62 -6.50 6.86 1.36
C ALA A 62 -6.68 8.35 1.72
N ALA A 63 -5.62 9.16 1.62
CA ALA A 63 -5.70 10.59 1.88
C ALA A 63 -6.48 11.36 0.79
N LEU A 64 -6.50 10.87 -0.45
CA LEU A 64 -7.34 11.42 -1.52
C LEU A 64 -8.82 11.11 -1.26
N THR A 65 -9.14 9.87 -0.91
CA THR A 65 -10.53 9.45 -0.64
C THR A 65 -11.11 10.16 0.57
N GLU A 66 -10.31 10.46 1.58
CA GLU A 66 -10.72 11.33 2.70
C GLU A 66 -11.18 12.70 2.23
N ARG A 67 -10.41 13.38 1.38
CA ARG A 67 -10.76 14.69 0.81
C ARG A 67 -11.99 14.63 -0.10
N LEU A 68 -12.23 13.48 -0.74
CA LEU A 68 -13.39 13.25 -1.59
C LEU A 68 -14.65 12.82 -0.82
N GLY A 69 -14.57 12.69 0.53
CA GLY A 69 -15.70 12.30 1.38
C GLY A 69 -15.90 10.79 1.55
N TYR A 70 -15.01 9.98 0.97
CA TYR A 70 -15.04 8.50 1.03
C TYR A 70 -14.03 7.91 2.02
N GLY A 71 -13.43 8.73 2.89
CA GLY A 71 -12.39 8.29 3.83
C GLY A 71 -12.82 7.16 4.78
N HIS A 72 -14.12 6.99 5.02
CA HIS A 72 -14.66 5.89 5.84
C HIS A 72 -14.51 4.51 5.17
N LEU A 73 -14.33 4.45 3.85
CA LEU A 73 -14.12 3.20 3.11
C LEU A 73 -12.66 2.76 3.11
N TYR A 74 -11.72 3.68 3.34
CA TYR A 74 -10.28 3.43 3.21
C TYR A 74 -9.57 3.86 4.50
N SER A 75 -9.06 2.87 5.23
CA SER A 75 -8.30 3.14 6.44
C SER A 75 -7.06 3.98 6.15
N GLN A 76 -6.75 4.93 7.04
CA GLN A 76 -5.53 5.76 6.95
C GLN A 76 -4.31 5.06 7.55
N ARG A 77 -4.38 3.73 7.75
CA ARG A 77 -3.32 2.91 8.34
C ARG A 77 -3.04 1.69 7.46
N GLU A 78 -1.78 1.51 7.10
CA GLU A 78 -1.34 0.42 6.22
C GLU A 78 -1.67 -0.97 6.77
N GLU A 79 -1.49 -1.19 8.08
CA GLU A 79 -1.80 -2.49 8.70
C GLU A 79 -3.28 -2.85 8.65
N GLU A 80 -4.17 -1.86 8.77
CA GLU A 80 -5.61 -2.09 8.72
C GLU A 80 -6.06 -2.51 7.31
N MET A 81 -5.39 -2.01 6.26
CA MET A 81 -5.58 -2.50 4.90
C MET A 81 -5.22 -3.98 4.79
N VAL A 82 -4.10 -4.41 5.38
CA VAL A 82 -3.73 -5.83 5.35
C VAL A 82 -4.73 -6.68 6.13
N LYS A 83 -5.16 -6.21 7.32
CA LYS A 83 -6.20 -6.88 8.12
C LYS A 83 -7.49 -7.05 7.33
N PHE A 84 -7.92 -6.02 6.61
CA PHE A 84 -9.07 -6.09 5.71
C PHE A 84 -8.91 -7.20 4.66
N VAL A 85 -7.76 -7.26 3.99
CA VAL A 85 -7.48 -8.28 2.95
C VAL A 85 -7.50 -9.71 3.49
N ILE A 86 -7.07 -9.94 4.74
CA ILE A 86 -7.02 -11.28 5.34
C ILE A 86 -8.24 -11.61 6.19
N THR A 87 -9.29 -10.78 6.20
CA THR A 87 -10.43 -10.93 7.13
C THR A 87 -11.12 -12.28 7.02
N ASP A 88 -11.21 -12.85 5.81
CA ASP A 88 -11.85 -14.14 5.55
C ASP A 88 -10.92 -15.36 5.75
N LEU A 89 -9.65 -15.14 6.15
CA LEU A 89 -8.67 -16.20 6.33
C LEU A 89 -8.73 -16.79 7.76
N PRO A 90 -8.46 -18.10 7.93
CA PRO A 90 -8.61 -18.77 9.23
C PRO A 90 -7.43 -18.51 10.19
N PHE A 91 -6.90 -17.29 10.23
CA PHE A 91 -5.80 -16.92 11.11
C PHE A 91 -5.79 -15.42 11.43
N SER A 92 -5.32 -15.07 12.63
CA SER A 92 -5.13 -13.69 13.08
C SER A 92 -4.02 -12.97 12.32
N PHE A 93 -4.04 -11.63 12.31
CA PHE A 93 -2.96 -10.79 11.77
C PHE A 93 -1.57 -11.09 12.37
N GLU A 94 -1.48 -11.33 13.68
CA GLU A 94 -0.20 -11.69 14.33
C GLU A 94 0.38 -13.00 13.76
N LYS A 95 -0.47 -14.02 13.63
CA LYS A 95 -0.10 -15.29 13.00
C LYS A 95 0.25 -15.13 11.51
N PHE A 96 -0.38 -14.18 10.81
CA PHE A 96 -0.07 -13.89 9.41
C PHE A 96 1.34 -13.32 9.25
N LYS A 97 1.73 -12.35 10.09
CA LYS A 97 3.08 -11.75 10.08
C LYS A 97 4.22 -12.76 10.33
N LEU A 98 3.94 -13.84 11.06
CA LEU A 98 4.94 -14.87 11.41
C LEU A 98 5.10 -15.96 10.33
N ARG A 99 4.15 -16.10 9.40
CA ARG A 99 4.13 -17.17 8.38
C ARG A 99 4.67 -16.74 7.02
N SER A 100 4.93 -15.45 6.85
CA SER A 100 5.46 -14.81 5.64
C SER A 100 6.98 -14.69 5.68
#